data_AF-A0A329SEM6-F1
#
_entry.id   AF-A0A329SEM6-F1
#
_cell.length_a   1.000
_cell.length_b   1.000
_cell.length_c   1.000
_cell.angle_alpha   90.00
_cell.angle_beta   90.00
_cell.angle_gamma   90.00
#
_symmetry.space_group_name_H-M   'P 1'
#
loop_
_entity.id
_entity.type
_entity.pdbx_description
1 polymer ?
#
loop_
_entity_poly.entity_id
_entity_poly.type
_entity_poly.pdbx_seq_one_letter_code
_entity_poly.pdbx_strand_id
1 'polypeptide(L)'
;MPDALQPLDPKSKARFVAFAALLIAGTCYLLVGLLGALSFDKINPLAMLMWSSYTGCGNGWEECEHSNPVGIIVQLIILLFPVINVVSAYPMVGVTVGDNILMSFPSHLTDRFGEKITRSMC
;
A
#
# COMPACT_ATOMS: atom_id res chain seq x y z
N MET A 1 -8.99 -10.54 -19.65
CA MET A 1 -7.83 -9.62 -19.61
C MET A 1 -7.97 -8.85 -18.31
N PRO A 2 -6.94 -8.73 -17.46
CA PRO A 2 -7.08 -8.06 -16.16
C PRO A 2 -7.65 -6.65 -16.36
N ASP A 3 -8.58 -6.24 -15.50
CA ASP A 3 -9.27 -4.94 -15.60
C ASP A 3 -8.28 -3.76 -15.58
N ALA A 4 -7.15 -3.91 -14.88
CA ALA A 4 -6.05 -2.94 -14.86
C ALA A 4 -5.39 -2.69 -16.23
N LEU A 5 -5.47 -3.63 -17.18
CA LEU A 5 -4.93 -3.49 -18.55
C LEU A 5 -6.03 -3.17 -19.58
N GLN A 6 -7.29 -3.12 -19.14
CA GLN A 6 -8.44 -2.86 -19.98
C GLN A 6 -8.45 -1.45 -20.63
N PRO A 7 -8.01 -0.36 -19.95
CA PRO A 7 -7.95 0.96 -20.57
C PRO A 7 -6.71 1.18 -21.45
N LEU A 8 -5.81 0.19 -21.59
CA LEU A 8 -4.59 0.34 -22.37
C LEU A 8 -4.88 0.34 -23.87
N ASP A 9 -4.55 1.44 -24.55
CA ASP A 9 -4.63 1.59 -26.00
C ASP A 9 -3.31 2.16 -26.55
N PRO A 10 -2.59 1.48 -27.48
CA PRO A 10 -2.90 0.20 -28.12
C PRO A 10 -2.59 -1.05 -27.26
N LYS A 11 -3.52 -2.01 -27.26
CA LYS A 11 -3.43 -3.28 -26.51
C LYS A 11 -2.21 -4.15 -26.88
N SER A 12 -1.59 -3.94 -28.04
CA SER A 12 -0.37 -4.68 -28.45
C SER A 12 0.83 -4.40 -27.55
N LYS A 13 0.83 -3.27 -26.84
CA LYS A 13 1.91 -2.86 -25.92
C LYS A 13 1.77 -3.43 -24.51
N ALA A 14 0.73 -4.22 -24.23
CA ALA A 14 0.46 -4.75 -22.90
C ALA A 14 1.67 -5.49 -22.27
N ARG A 15 2.39 -6.29 -23.07
CA ARG A 15 3.59 -7.00 -22.59
C ARG A 15 4.72 -6.07 -22.22
N PHE A 16 4.94 -5.03 -23.02
CA PHE A 16 5.99 -4.04 -22.76
C PHE A 16 5.67 -3.20 -21.53
N VAL A 17 4.41 -2.74 -21.40
CA VAL A 17 3.96 -1.97 -20.23
C VAL A 17 4.04 -2.80 -18.95
N ALA A 18 3.62 -4.06 -18.98
CA ALA A 18 3.73 -4.95 -17.82
C ALA A 18 5.20 -5.20 -17.42
N PHE A 19 6.08 -5.46 -18.40
CA PHE A 19 7.50 -5.66 -18.13
C PHE A 19 8.17 -4.40 -17.58
N ALA A 20 7.87 -3.22 -18.15
CA ALA A 20 8.37 -1.95 -17.66
C ALA A 20 7.89 -1.66 -16.24
N ALA A 21 6.61 -1.89 -15.95
CA ALA A 21 6.05 -1.71 -14.60
C ALA A 21 6.73 -2.63 -13.57
N LEU A 22 6.96 -3.91 -13.91
CA LEU A 22 7.67 -4.85 -13.05
C LEU A 22 9.13 -4.45 -12.84
N LEU A 23 9.81 -3.98 -13.88
CA LEU A 23 11.20 -3.53 -13.79
C LEU A 23 11.30 -2.31 -12.88
N ILE A 24 10.44 -1.30 -13.09
CA ILE A 24 10.38 -0.10 -12.26
C ILE A 24 10.10 -0.46 -10.81
N ALA A 25 9.05 -1.26 -10.56
CA ALA A 25 8.70 -1.71 -9.21
C ALA A 25 9.86 -2.47 -8.56
N GLY A 26 10.48 -3.40 -9.28
CA GLY A 26 11.65 -4.16 -8.81
C GLY A 26 12.82 -3.25 -8.45
N THR A 27 13.16 -2.28 -9.29
CA THR A 27 14.22 -1.30 -8.97
C THR A 27 13.88 -0.45 -7.75
N CYS A 28 12.64 0.03 -7.62
CA CYS A 28 12.24 0.82 -6.45
C CYS A 28 12.32 0.00 -5.16
N TYR A 29 11.81 -1.23 -5.16
CA TYR A 29 11.90 -2.11 -3.98
C TYR A 29 13.34 -2.48 -3.64
N LEU A 30 14.19 -2.73 -4.64
CA LEU A 30 15.62 -2.98 -4.41
C LEU A 30 16.33 -1.75 -3.82
N LEU A 31 16.06 -0.55 -4.34
CA LEU A 31 16.63 0.69 -3.80
C LEU A 31 16.19 0.94 -2.36
N VAL A 32 14.90 0.74 -2.05
CA VAL A 32 14.40 0.87 -0.67
C VAL A 32 15.08 -0.15 0.26
N GLY A 33 15.23 -1.40 -0.19
CA GLY A 33 15.93 -2.44 0.56
C GLY A 33 17.41 -2.10 0.79
N LEU A 34 18.10 -1.62 -0.25
CA LEU A 34 19.52 -1.23 -0.18
C LEU A 34 19.72 -0.03 0.75
N LEU A 35 18.95 1.04 0.57
CA LEU A 35 19.03 2.23 1.42
C LEU A 35 18.68 1.90 2.87
N GLY A 36 17.66 1.07 3.10
CA GLY A 36 17.34 0.55 4.43
C GLY A 36 18.49 -0.23 5.06
N ALA A 37 19.12 -1.13 4.30
CA ALA A 37 20.27 -1.90 4.78
C ALA A 37 21.51 -1.03 5.08
N LEU A 38 21.70 0.07 4.34
CA LEU A 38 22.80 1.01 4.57
C LEU A 38 22.54 2.00 5.72
N SER A 39 21.28 2.25 6.04
CA SER A 39 20.89 3.30 7.00
C SER A 39 20.56 2.76 8.39
N PHE A 40 20.22 1.47 8.51
CA PHE A 40 19.80 0.87 9.78
C PHE A 40 20.72 -0.28 10.22
N ASP A 41 21.35 -0.13 11.39
CA ASP A 41 22.19 -1.19 12.00
C ASP A 41 21.38 -2.37 12.55
N LYS A 42 20.09 -2.14 12.85
CA LYS A 42 19.14 -3.17 13.33
C LYS A 42 17.95 -3.25 12.38
N ILE A 43 17.81 -4.40 11.72
CA ILE A 43 16.74 -4.67 10.77
C ILE A 43 15.49 -5.06 11.55
N ASN A 44 14.60 -4.10 11.77
CA ASN A 44 13.23 -4.41 12.16
C ASN A 44 12.38 -4.67 10.91
N PRO A 45 11.47 -5.67 10.91
CA PRO A 45 10.64 -6.00 9.75
C PRO A 45 9.68 -4.86 9.38
N LEU A 46 9.42 -3.94 10.30
CA LEU A 46 8.66 -2.72 10.06
C LEU A 46 9.61 -1.53 10.04
N ALA A 47 10.06 -1.13 8.86
CA ALA A 47 10.90 0.06 8.68
C ALA A 47 10.26 1.31 9.32
N MET A 48 8.93 1.45 9.22
CA MET A 48 8.15 2.50 9.90
C MET A 48 8.39 2.57 11.42
N LEU A 49 8.60 1.43 12.08
CA LEU A 49 8.80 1.41 13.53
C LEU A 49 10.13 2.06 13.90
N MET A 50 11.15 1.99 13.03
CA MET A 50 12.43 2.68 13.22
C MET A 50 12.30 4.21 13.08
N TRP A 51 11.28 4.69 12.37
CA TRP A 51 10.97 6.12 12.28
C TRP A 51 10.19 6.61 13.51
N SER A 52 9.67 5.72 14.36
CA SER A 52 9.03 6.14 15.63
C SER A 52 10.02 6.73 16.64
N SER A 53 11.31 6.43 16.52
CA SER A 53 12.39 7.01 17.31
C SER A 53 13.17 8.10 16.56
N TYR A 54 12.66 8.57 15.41
CA TYR A 54 13.28 9.66 14.66
C TYR A 54 13.07 11.00 15.37
N THR A 55 14.16 11.71 15.63
CA THR A 55 14.17 12.98 16.38
C THR A 55 14.56 14.15 15.48
N GLY A 56 15.21 13.89 14.35
CA GLY A 56 15.70 14.92 13.42
C GLY A 56 16.91 15.69 13.93
N CYS A 57 17.66 15.16 14.90
CA CYS A 57 18.92 15.73 15.39
C CYS A 57 20.11 14.81 15.03
N GLY A 58 21.29 15.42 14.84
CA GLY A 58 22.51 14.71 14.43
C GLY A 58 22.32 13.99 13.10
N ASN A 59 22.53 12.66 13.10
CA ASN A 59 22.26 11.78 11.96
C ASN A 59 20.77 11.46 11.73
N GLY A 60 19.86 12.00 12.56
CA GLY A 60 18.41 11.80 12.49
C GLY A 60 17.80 11.10 13.70
N TRP A 61 18.58 10.31 14.45
CA TRP A 61 18.12 9.50 15.59
C TRP A 61 18.83 9.80 16.91
N GLU A 62 19.65 10.86 16.95
CA GLU A 62 20.33 11.27 18.17
C GLU A 62 19.39 12.03 19.10
N GLU A 63 19.65 11.99 20.41
CA GLU A 63 18.87 12.76 21.38
C GLU A 63 19.05 14.26 21.15
N CYS A 64 17.95 14.98 20.97
CA CYS A 64 17.98 16.43 20.85
C CYS A 64 18.00 17.07 22.25
N GLU A 65 18.86 18.07 22.47
CA GLU A 65 18.82 18.90 23.68
C GLU A 65 17.50 19.70 23.77
N HIS A 66 16.93 20.11 22.63
CA HIS A 66 15.65 20.81 22.51
C HIS A 66 14.77 20.15 21.43
N SER A 67 13.45 20.20 21.61
CA SER A 67 12.51 19.61 20.64
C SER A 67 12.66 20.26 19.26
N ASN A 68 13.03 19.47 18.25
CA ASN A 68 13.12 19.93 16.86
C ASN A 68 11.76 19.77 16.16
N PRO A 69 10.99 20.85 15.92
CA PRO A 69 9.66 20.76 15.33
C PRO A 69 9.68 20.21 13.90
N VAL A 70 10.78 20.41 13.14
CA VAL A 70 10.90 19.89 11.77
C VAL A 70 11.05 18.36 11.78
N GLY A 71 11.83 17.83 12.72
CA GLY A 71 11.99 16.38 12.89
C GLY A 71 10.67 15.68 13.21
N ILE A 72 9.88 16.28 14.12
CA ILE A 72 8.55 15.79 14.50
C ILE A 72 7.58 15.81 13.31
N ILE A 73 7.60 16.86 12.48
CA ILE A 73 6.74 16.92 11.29
C ILE A 73 7.10 15.82 10.29
N VAL A 74 8.39 15.61 10.01
CA VAL A 74 8.85 14.55 9.10
C VAL A 74 8.45 13.17 9.62
N GLN A 75 8.66 12.93 10.92
CA GLN A 75 8.24 11.72 11.60
C GLN A 75 6.73 11.46 11.44
N LEU A 76 5.90 12.47 11.71
CA LEU A 76 4.45 12.36 11.59
C LEU A 76 4.02 12.06 10.16
N ILE A 77 4.58 12.73 9.16
CA ILE A 77 4.24 12.51 7.75
C ILE A 77 4.55 11.06 7.35
N ILE A 78 5.73 10.56 7.71
CA ILE A 78 6.18 9.20 7.34
C ILE A 78 5.33 8.13 8.04
N LEU A 79 4.98 8.33 9.31
CA LEU A 79 4.15 7.38 10.07
C LEU A 79 2.67 7.43 9.66
N LEU A 80 2.15 8.60 9.31
CA LEU A 80 0.74 8.79 8.96
C LEU A 80 0.44 8.38 7.51
N PHE A 81 1.42 8.50 6.61
CA PHE A 81 1.22 8.20 5.19
C PHE A 81 0.64 6.79 4.95
N PRO A 82 1.17 5.71 5.57
CA PRO A 82 0.61 4.38 5.39
C PRO A 82 -0.77 4.21 6.01
N VAL A 83 -1.07 4.92 7.11
CA VAL A 83 -2.41 4.91 7.72
C VAL A 83 -3.43 5.50 6.77
N ILE A 84 -3.14 6.67 6.19
CA ILE A 84 -4.03 7.32 5.20
C ILE A 84 -4.19 6.43 3.96
N ASN A 85 -3.10 5.86 3.47
CA ASN A 85 -3.13 4.97 2.31
C ASN A 85 -4.01 3.75 2.57
N VAL A 86 -3.87 3.09 3.71
CA VAL A 86 -4.70 1.93 4.09
C VAL A 86 -6.16 2.33 4.26
N VAL A 87 -6.46 3.41 4.99
CA VAL A 87 -7.85 3.84 5.20
C VAL A 87 -8.56 4.20 3.89
N SER A 88 -7.83 4.76 2.91
CA SER A 88 -8.40 5.12 1.61
C SER A 88 -8.57 3.94 0.65
N ALA A 89 -7.58 3.03 0.60
CA ALA A 89 -7.57 1.92 -0.36
C ALA A 89 -8.33 0.68 0.16
N TYR A 90 -8.29 0.42 1.47
CA TYR A 90 -8.84 -0.80 2.06
C TYR A 90 -10.35 -0.98 1.84
N PRO A 91 -11.20 0.07 1.97
CA PRO A 91 -12.64 -0.09 1.71
C PRO A 91 -12.93 -0.44 0.26
N MET A 92 -12.24 0.21 -0.69
CA MET A 92 -12.44 -0.03 -2.12
C MET A 92 -12.04 -1.45 -2.52
N VAL A 93 -10.89 -1.92 -2.03
CA VAL A 93 -10.44 -3.30 -2.26
C VAL A 93 -11.39 -4.30 -1.58
N GLY A 94 -11.85 -4.00 -0.36
CA GLY A 94 -12.81 -4.83 0.36
C GLY A 94 -14.12 -5.02 -0.39
N VAL A 95 -14.73 -3.94 -0.88
CA VAL A 95 -15.96 -4.00 -1.69
C VAL A 95 -15.71 -4.76 -2.99
N THR A 96 -14.63 -4.45 -3.71
CA THR A 96 -14.33 -5.09 -5.00
C THR A 96 -14.08 -6.59 -4.87
N VAL A 97 -13.35 -7.03 -3.84
CA VAL A 97 -13.11 -8.45 -3.59
C VAL A 97 -14.40 -9.13 -3.11
N GLY A 98 -15.18 -8.46 -2.25
CA GLY A 98 -16.48 -8.95 -1.79
C GLY A 98 -17.44 -9.23 -2.95
N ASP A 99 -17.59 -8.26 -3.86
CA ASP A 99 -18.43 -8.39 -5.05
C ASP A 99 -17.97 -9.53 -5.96
N ASN A 100 -16.67 -9.63 -6.22
CA ASN A 100 -16.11 -10.68 -7.08
C ASN A 100 -16.30 -12.09 -6.48
N ILE A 101 -16.13 -12.23 -5.16
CA ILE A 101 -16.37 -13.50 -4.46
C ILE A 101 -17.86 -13.85 -4.51
N LEU A 102 -18.73 -12.88 -4.27
CA LEU A 102 -20.18 -13.08 -4.29
C LEU A 102 -20.69 -13.50 -5.67
N MET A 103 -20.19 -12.89 -6.75
CA MET A 103 -20.50 -13.29 -8.14
C MET A 103 -19.98 -14.69 -8.50
N SER A 104 -18.99 -15.20 -7.78
CA SER A 104 -18.47 -16.55 -7.97
C SER A 104 -19.35 -17.63 -7.32
N PHE A 105 -20.33 -17.25 -6.48
CA PHE A 105 -21.28 -18.21 -5.92
C PHE A 105 -22.37 -18.58 -6.93
N PRO A 106 -22.73 -19.88 -7.03
CA PRO A 106 -23.77 -20.33 -7.96
C PRO A 106 -25.13 -19.74 -7.57
N SER A 107 -25.86 -19.22 -8.56
CA SER A 107 -27.14 -18.49 -8.43
C SER A 107 -28.19 -19.21 -7.58
N HIS A 108 -28.21 -20.54 -7.58
CA HIS A 108 -29.09 -21.34 -6.72
C HIS A 108 -28.90 -21.09 -5.20
N LEU A 109 -27.69 -20.72 -4.76
CA LEU A 109 -27.40 -20.39 -3.35
C LEU A 109 -27.72 -18.91 -3.04
N THR A 110 -27.56 -18.04 -4.03
CA THR A 110 -27.77 -16.59 -3.90
C THR A 110 -29.25 -16.21 -4.00
N ASP A 111 -30.05 -16.93 -4.81
CA ASP A 111 -31.50 -16.71 -4.97
C ASP A 111 -32.28 -16.97 -3.66
N ARG A 112 -31.80 -17.86 -2.79
CA ARG A 112 -32.46 -18.15 -1.50
C ARG A 112 -32.42 -17.00 -0.49
N PHE A 113 -31.45 -16.10 -0.61
CA PHE A 113 -31.31 -14.96 0.31
C PHE A 113 -32.02 -13.69 -0.18
N GLY A 114 -32.46 -13.68 -1.46
CA GLY A 114 -33.18 -12.57 -2.07
C GLY A 114 -32.30 -11.34 -2.34
N GLU A 115 -32.45 -10.75 -3.53
CA GLU A 115 -31.63 -9.63 -4.00
C GLU A 115 -31.50 -8.47 -3.01
N LYS A 116 -32.52 -8.23 -2.17
CA LYS A 116 -32.54 -7.13 -1.19
C LYS A 116 -31.59 -7.33 0.00
N ILE A 117 -31.42 -8.56 0.50
CA ILE A 117 -30.52 -8.83 1.65
C ILE A 117 -29.08 -8.91 1.14
N THR A 118 -28.87 -9.54 -0.02
CA THR A 118 -27.55 -9.64 -0.65
C THR A 118 -26.94 -8.26 -0.95
N ARG A 119 -27.76 -7.28 -1.34
CA ARG A 119 -27.32 -5.89 -1.56
C ARG A 119 -27.15 -5.05 -0.30
N SER A 120 -27.81 -5.39 0.81
CA SER A 120 -27.71 -4.62 2.07
C SER A 120 -26.60 -5.10 3.00
N MET A 121 -25.96 -6.24 2.71
CA MET A 121 -24.74 -6.68 3.37
C MET A 121 -23.46 -6.14 2.69
N CYS A 122 -23.61 -5.35 1.62
CA CYS A 122 -22.57 -4.57 0.97
C CYS A 122 -22.51 -3.15 1.54
#